data_AF-A0A4Q4T1S2-F1
#
_entry.id   AF-A0A4Q4T1S2-F1
#
_cell.length_a   1.000
_cell.length_b   1.000
_cell.length_c   1.000
_cell.angle_alpha   90.00
_cell.angle_beta   90.00
_cell.angle_gamma   90.00
#
_symmetry.space_group_name_H-M   'P 1'
#
loop_
_entity.id
_entity.type
_entity.pdbx_description
1 polymer ?
#
loop_
_entity_poly.entity_id
_entity_poly.type
_entity_poly.pdbx_seq_one_letter_code
_entity_poly.pdbx_strand_id
1 'polypeptide(L)'
;MDAVKAFSQFSFGQSNRIRDIQVQGVTRHGRCLQLLRDRLEKGAATADGGQLLVPPILVLLMMASIQADRTAAVYHLGAIRDVLKMCGPEAFQQQSLRHAFEAARATLLIVSLFARRRLFLEEPRWQTVPWLLDPASKPQQSHVLDIFVTIPGLLEEERHVSEEDTFLLNDFVDSMPTPGRQNSRRVALCNSIAAQLEKLYRWRWDWQHENGQYVAVDDKSSWQPDDPAWNVLGEFGKNRRLARLRFDRPVHANDVMLYNAALMWLLALLWKIEPSRAGVVITNCARRATPTPEFPAPSSFNPFLERPGAALSIRVPAVEVCRAYDWLSRHHHPCSATEDQMCLYLFPLGMARSVLGTDPDGRDWIAAMLDSSPVTRGYGAAACSSVAGFAAYITEDALRPDVKSATRVSEGIVGGQTEDSEPSGLRFRGRHAQLGAMTLATILARAAYVLGSMIGPTLDQ
;
A
#
# COMPACT_ATOMS: atom_id res chain seq x y z
N MET A 1 26.36 3.57 -16.49
CA MET A 1 26.33 3.17 -17.92
C MET A 1 26.05 1.69 -18.12
N ASP A 2 26.89 0.76 -17.63
CA ASP A 2 26.72 -0.67 -17.94
C ASP A 2 25.47 -1.31 -17.30
N ALA A 3 25.07 -0.87 -16.11
CA ALA A 3 23.83 -1.29 -15.46
C ALA A 3 22.58 -0.95 -16.30
N VAL A 4 22.50 0.29 -16.80
CA VAL A 4 21.38 0.78 -17.61
C VAL A 4 21.33 0.04 -18.95
N LYS A 5 22.49 -0.25 -19.56
CA LYS A 5 22.59 -1.08 -20.77
C LYS A 5 22.19 -2.53 -20.54
N ALA A 6 22.64 -3.14 -19.43
CA ALA A 6 22.25 -4.49 -19.05
C ALA A 6 20.72 -4.58 -18.89
N PHE A 7 20.13 -3.57 -18.25
CA PHE A 7 18.69 -3.44 -18.08
C PHE A 7 17.95 -3.28 -19.41
N SER A 8 18.33 -2.30 -20.24
CA SER A 8 17.61 -2.03 -21.49
C SER A 8 17.63 -3.24 -22.43
N GLN A 9 18.76 -3.95 -22.51
CA GLN A 9 18.87 -5.18 -23.28
C GLN A 9 18.01 -6.31 -22.70
N PHE A 10 18.05 -6.53 -21.39
CA PHE A 10 17.21 -7.53 -20.75
C PHE A 10 15.72 -7.27 -21.03
N SER A 11 15.25 -6.05 -20.78
CA SER A 11 13.85 -5.65 -20.95
C SER A 11 13.41 -5.72 -22.40
N PHE A 12 14.24 -5.23 -23.33
CA PHE A 12 13.97 -5.30 -24.76
C PHE A 12 13.91 -6.74 -25.27
N GLY A 13 14.88 -7.58 -24.87
CA GLY A 13 14.92 -9.00 -25.23
C GLY A 13 13.69 -9.75 -24.71
N GLN A 14 13.27 -9.47 -23.47
CA GLN A 14 12.08 -10.08 -22.89
C GLN A 14 10.79 -9.63 -23.61
N SER A 15 10.61 -8.33 -23.80
CA SER A 15 9.40 -7.75 -24.40
C SER A 15 9.21 -8.17 -25.85
N ASN A 16 10.31 -8.28 -26.61
CA ASN A 16 10.30 -8.67 -28.01
C ASN A 16 10.55 -10.17 -28.23
N ARG A 17 10.68 -10.96 -27.15
CA ARG A 17 10.97 -12.41 -27.19
C ARG A 17 12.28 -12.76 -27.93
N ILE A 18 13.27 -11.88 -27.88
CA ILE A 18 14.59 -12.06 -28.49
C ILE A 18 15.56 -12.62 -27.43
N ARG A 19 15.72 -13.95 -27.41
CA ARG A 19 16.50 -14.67 -26.39
C ARG A 19 17.95 -14.21 -26.30
N ASP A 20 18.60 -13.93 -27.43
CA ASP A 20 20.02 -13.55 -27.44
C ASP A 20 20.27 -12.23 -26.73
N ILE A 21 19.42 -11.22 -26.98
CA ILE A 21 19.52 -9.91 -26.31
C ILE A 21 19.20 -10.07 -24.82
N GLN A 22 18.21 -10.92 -24.48
CA GLN A 22 17.89 -11.23 -23.09
C GLN A 22 19.10 -11.86 -22.36
N VAL A 23 19.75 -12.86 -22.96
CA VAL A 23 20.95 -13.52 -22.41
C VAL A 23 22.08 -12.52 -22.25
N GLN A 24 22.34 -11.66 -23.25
CA GLN A 24 23.35 -10.60 -23.13
C GLN A 24 23.07 -9.65 -21.97
N GLY A 25 21.80 -9.27 -21.77
CA GLY A 25 21.36 -8.47 -20.63
C GLY A 25 21.66 -9.15 -19.29
N VAL A 26 21.33 -10.44 -19.16
CA VAL A 26 21.61 -11.24 -17.96
C VAL A 26 23.11 -11.37 -17.69
N THR A 27 23.93 -11.65 -18.71
CA THR A 27 25.38 -11.76 -18.56
C THR A 27 26.00 -10.44 -18.10
N ARG A 28 25.59 -9.32 -18.70
CA ARG A 28 26.05 -7.98 -18.29
C ARG A 28 25.58 -7.62 -16.89
N HIS A 29 24.37 -8.01 -16.51
CA HIS A 29 23.86 -7.85 -15.14
C HIS A 29 24.74 -8.59 -14.13
N GLY A 30 25.05 -9.87 -14.39
CA GLY A 30 25.95 -10.65 -13.54
C GLY A 30 27.33 -10.01 -13.38
N ARG A 31 27.90 -9.47 -14.48
CA ARG A 31 29.17 -8.74 -14.44
C ARG A 31 29.06 -7.44 -13.62
N CYS A 32 27.95 -6.71 -13.73
CA CYS A 32 27.72 -5.51 -12.92
C CYS A 32 27.67 -5.86 -11.42
N LEU A 33 27.01 -6.96 -11.04
CA LEU A 33 26.94 -7.41 -9.65
C LEU A 33 28.31 -7.87 -9.11
N GLN A 34 29.13 -8.55 -9.92
CA GLN A 34 30.48 -8.95 -9.52
C GLN A 34 31.38 -7.72 -9.31
N LEU A 35 31.41 -6.80 -10.28
CA LEU A 35 32.15 -5.54 -10.16
C LEU A 35 31.70 -4.72 -8.96
N LEU A 36 30.40 -4.75 -8.67
CA LEU A 36 29.84 -4.11 -7.49
C LEU A 36 30.38 -4.73 -6.21
N ARG A 37 30.26 -6.06 -6.07
CA ARG A 37 30.73 -6.78 -4.89
C ARG A 37 32.20 -6.47 -4.63
N ASP A 38 33.03 -6.53 -5.67
CA ASP A 38 34.46 -6.24 -5.56
C ASP A 38 34.73 -4.79 -5.11
N ARG A 39 33.90 -3.82 -5.52
CA ARG A 39 34.01 -2.42 -5.07
C ARG A 39 33.54 -2.24 -3.63
N LEU A 40 32.45 -2.90 -3.23
CA LEU A 40 31.95 -2.86 -1.86
C LEU A 40 32.95 -3.50 -0.89
N GLU A 41 33.53 -4.65 -1.23
CA GLU A 41 34.55 -5.34 -0.43
C GLU A 41 35.83 -4.52 -0.26
N LYS A 42 36.17 -3.67 -1.25
CA LYS A 42 37.34 -2.79 -1.22
C LYS A 42 37.09 -1.44 -0.52
N GLY A 43 35.97 -1.28 0.18
CA GLY A 43 35.65 -0.07 0.93
C GLY A 43 35.18 1.11 0.06
N ALA A 44 34.78 0.89 -1.20
CA ALA A 44 34.26 1.97 -2.03
C ALA A 44 32.96 2.58 -1.47
N ALA A 45 32.24 1.87 -0.60
CA ALA A 45 31.05 2.38 0.08
C ALA A 45 31.33 3.61 0.98
N THR A 46 32.57 3.78 1.44
CA THR A 46 32.99 4.91 2.30
C THR A 46 33.78 5.97 1.54
N ALA A 47 34.05 5.77 0.25
CA ALA A 47 34.70 6.76 -0.61
C ALA A 47 33.67 7.66 -1.30
N ASP A 48 34.04 8.91 -1.56
CA ASP A 48 33.20 9.97 -2.14
C ASP A 48 32.51 9.58 -3.48
N GLY A 49 33.03 8.57 -4.18
CA GLY A 49 32.45 8.03 -5.42
C GLY A 49 31.56 6.79 -5.30
N GLY A 50 31.42 6.18 -4.11
CA GLY A 50 30.64 4.96 -3.88
C GLY A 50 29.13 5.17 -3.98
N GLN A 51 28.66 6.36 -3.57
CA GLN A 51 27.24 6.73 -3.60
C GLN A 51 26.68 6.72 -5.03
N LEU A 52 27.50 7.06 -6.04
CA LEU A 52 27.10 7.06 -7.46
C LEU A 52 26.74 5.66 -7.99
N LEU A 53 27.15 4.59 -7.30
CA LEU A 53 26.80 3.22 -7.68
C LEU A 53 25.44 2.81 -7.12
N VAL A 54 24.95 3.46 -6.06
CA VAL A 54 23.73 3.08 -5.34
C VAL A 54 22.48 3.09 -6.23
N PRO A 55 22.19 4.14 -7.04
CA PRO A 55 20.99 4.14 -7.88
C PRO A 55 21.01 3.02 -8.94
N PRO A 56 22.08 2.81 -9.72
CA PRO A 56 22.17 1.69 -10.63
C PRO A 56 22.01 0.31 -9.96
N ILE A 57 22.54 0.12 -8.75
CA ILE A 57 22.41 -1.13 -8.00
C ILE A 57 20.96 -1.36 -7.59
N LEU A 58 20.33 -0.34 -7.00
CA LEU A 58 18.94 -0.42 -6.57
C LEU A 58 18.03 -0.72 -7.75
N VAL A 59 18.25 -0.05 -8.89
CA VAL A 59 17.52 -0.34 -10.14
C VAL A 59 17.75 -1.78 -10.59
N LEU A 60 18.99 -2.25 -10.65
CA LEU A 60 19.29 -3.62 -11.08
C LEU A 60 18.68 -4.68 -10.16
N LEU A 61 18.67 -4.45 -8.85
CA LEU A 61 18.11 -5.38 -7.88
C LEU A 61 16.58 -5.35 -7.89
N MET A 62 15.96 -4.17 -8.02
CA MET A 62 14.52 -4.06 -8.22
C MET A 62 14.11 -4.83 -9.48
N MET A 63 14.87 -4.67 -10.56
CA MET A 63 14.63 -5.37 -11.80
C MET A 63 14.75 -6.88 -11.68
N ALA A 64 15.76 -7.36 -10.99
CA ALA A 64 15.93 -8.78 -10.79
C ALA A 64 14.85 -9.37 -9.87
N SER A 65 14.30 -8.57 -8.95
CA SER A 65 13.16 -8.96 -8.09
C SER A 65 11.82 -9.13 -8.83
N ILE A 66 11.78 -8.77 -10.12
CA ILE A 66 10.60 -8.87 -10.99
C ILE A 66 10.59 -10.17 -11.77
N GLN A 67 11.74 -10.85 -11.87
CA GLN A 67 11.84 -12.10 -12.61
C GLN A 67 10.93 -13.17 -11.99
N ALA A 68 10.44 -14.10 -12.83
CA ALA A 68 9.51 -15.14 -12.40
C ALA A 68 10.10 -16.09 -11.34
N ASP A 69 11.42 -16.13 -11.20
CA ASP A 69 12.09 -16.89 -10.15
C ASP A 69 11.93 -16.21 -8.80
N ARG A 70 11.07 -16.81 -7.98
CA ARG A 70 10.72 -16.36 -6.64
C ARG A 70 11.90 -16.38 -5.68
N THR A 71 12.77 -17.38 -5.80
CA THR A 71 13.92 -17.54 -4.92
C THR A 71 14.94 -16.44 -5.20
N ALA A 72 15.23 -16.21 -6.48
CA ALA A 72 16.07 -15.09 -6.90
C ALA A 72 15.49 -13.75 -6.44
N ALA A 73 14.18 -13.53 -6.60
CA ALA A 73 13.54 -12.28 -6.19
C ALA A 73 13.70 -11.99 -4.70
N VAL A 74 13.56 -12.99 -3.83
CA VAL A 74 13.79 -12.84 -2.39
C VAL A 74 15.24 -12.45 -2.09
N TYR A 75 16.23 -13.07 -2.75
CA TYR A 75 17.63 -12.70 -2.59
C TYR A 75 17.92 -11.26 -3.04
N HIS A 76 17.36 -10.83 -4.16
CA HIS A 76 17.53 -9.45 -4.64
C HIS A 76 16.88 -8.42 -3.71
N LEU A 77 15.70 -8.71 -3.16
CA LEU A 77 15.05 -7.85 -2.16
C LEU A 77 15.86 -7.78 -0.86
N GLY A 78 16.44 -8.92 -0.43
CA GLY A 78 17.40 -8.95 0.67
C GLY A 78 18.62 -8.07 0.42
N ALA A 79 19.18 -8.16 -0.79
CA ALA A 79 20.32 -7.34 -1.20
C ALA A 79 19.98 -5.83 -1.22
N ILE A 80 18.79 -5.43 -1.68
CA ILE A 80 18.34 -4.02 -1.62
C ILE A 80 18.35 -3.53 -0.17
N ARG A 81 17.73 -4.30 0.73
CA ARG A 81 17.68 -3.97 2.16
C ARG A 81 19.08 -3.82 2.74
N ASP A 82 19.99 -4.74 2.42
CA ASP A 82 21.34 -4.74 2.98
C ASP A 82 22.16 -3.57 2.43
N VAL A 83 22.03 -3.24 1.14
CA VAL A 83 22.64 -2.05 0.54
C VAL A 83 22.15 -0.77 1.20
N LEU A 84 20.83 -0.60 1.39
CA LEU A 84 20.30 0.56 2.08
C LEU A 84 20.90 0.67 3.50
N LYS A 85 20.87 -0.41 4.27
CA LYS A 85 21.42 -0.41 5.65
C LYS A 85 22.90 -0.07 5.71
N MET A 86 23.71 -0.58 4.78
CA MET A 86 25.14 -0.27 4.70
C MET A 86 25.39 1.20 4.37
N CYS A 87 24.59 1.79 3.48
CA CYS A 87 24.74 3.20 3.11
C CYS A 87 24.30 4.17 4.22
N GLY A 88 23.29 3.78 5.02
CA GLY A 88 22.65 4.69 5.98
C GLY A 88 21.74 5.73 5.30
N PRO A 89 20.84 6.37 6.05
CA PRO A 89 19.90 7.34 5.47
C PRO A 89 20.58 8.63 4.98
N GLU A 90 21.74 8.98 5.51
CA GLU A 90 22.53 10.17 5.14
C GLU A 90 22.96 10.13 3.66
N ALA A 91 23.24 8.93 3.14
CA ALA A 91 23.62 8.73 1.74
C ALA A 91 22.52 9.12 0.74
N PHE A 92 21.27 9.30 1.20
CA PHE A 92 20.11 9.59 0.33
C PHE A 92 19.65 11.04 0.40
N GLN A 93 20.48 11.94 0.90
CA GLN A 93 20.17 13.37 0.98
C GLN A 93 20.18 14.08 -0.37
N GLN A 94 20.96 13.59 -1.35
CA GLN A 94 20.97 14.13 -2.72
C GLN A 94 19.77 13.62 -3.52
N GLN A 95 19.18 14.49 -4.36
CA GLN A 95 17.94 14.21 -5.09
C GLN A 95 17.99 12.92 -5.94
N SER A 96 19.08 12.68 -6.67
CA SER A 96 19.24 11.49 -7.50
C SER A 96 19.23 10.18 -6.70
N LEU A 97 19.87 10.19 -5.53
CA LEU A 97 19.91 9.06 -4.60
C LEU A 97 18.57 8.88 -3.89
N ARG A 98 17.89 9.99 -3.58
CA ARG A 98 16.59 9.99 -2.92
C ARG A 98 15.49 9.33 -3.76
N HIS A 99 15.47 9.54 -5.07
CA HIS A 99 14.53 8.83 -5.97
C HIS A 99 14.72 7.31 -5.93
N ALA A 100 15.96 6.84 -5.89
CA ALA A 100 16.25 5.41 -5.79
C ALA A 100 15.85 4.85 -4.41
N PHE A 101 16.06 5.62 -3.34
CA PHE A 101 15.57 5.30 -2.00
C PHE A 101 14.05 5.16 -1.96
N GLU A 102 13.32 6.10 -2.56
CA GLU A 102 11.85 6.08 -2.61
C GLU A 102 11.29 4.83 -3.29
N ALA A 103 11.84 4.49 -4.45
CA ALA A 103 11.46 3.27 -5.17
C ALA A 103 11.77 2.00 -4.34
N ALA A 104 12.91 1.99 -3.63
CA ALA A 104 13.31 0.87 -2.77
C ALA A 104 12.39 0.74 -1.57
N ARG A 105 12.04 1.86 -0.96
CA ARG A 105 11.12 1.93 0.17
C ARG A 105 9.74 1.39 -0.20
N ALA A 106 9.17 1.84 -1.31
CA ALA A 106 7.88 1.34 -1.78
C ALA A 106 7.91 -0.18 -2.05
N THR A 107 8.98 -0.67 -2.67
CA THR A 107 9.17 -2.10 -2.96
C THR A 107 9.27 -2.94 -1.69
N LEU A 108 10.16 -2.55 -0.77
CA LEU A 108 10.38 -3.26 0.49
C LEU A 108 9.14 -3.22 1.40
N LEU A 109 8.39 -2.12 1.40
CA LEU A 109 7.12 -2.02 2.10
C LEU A 109 6.15 -3.13 1.69
N ILE A 110 5.92 -3.29 0.37
CA ILE A 110 4.99 -4.32 -0.12
C ILE A 110 5.46 -5.71 0.30
N VAL A 111 6.76 -6.00 0.16
CA VAL A 111 7.34 -7.29 0.57
C VAL A 111 7.16 -7.53 2.06
N SER A 112 7.41 -6.52 2.89
CA SER A 112 7.21 -6.58 4.33
C SER A 112 5.75 -6.78 4.73
N LEU A 113 4.80 -6.17 4.01
CA LEU A 113 3.36 -6.41 4.20
C LEU A 113 2.99 -7.86 3.89
N PHE A 114 3.49 -8.43 2.79
CA PHE A 114 3.30 -9.85 2.47
C PHE A 114 3.91 -10.77 3.53
N ALA A 115 5.13 -10.47 3.98
CA ALA A 115 5.84 -11.25 4.98
C ALA A 115 5.28 -11.06 6.39
N ARG A 116 4.48 -9.99 6.62
CA ARG A 116 4.05 -9.50 7.94
C ARG A 116 5.24 -9.38 8.89
N ARG A 117 6.31 -8.75 8.38
CA ARG A 117 7.54 -8.52 9.13
C ARG A 117 7.89 -7.05 9.13
N ARG A 118 8.22 -6.56 10.32
CA ARG A 118 8.70 -5.22 10.62
C ARG A 118 9.81 -4.82 9.65
N LEU A 119 9.73 -3.58 9.20
CA LEU A 119 10.65 -3.01 8.23
C LEU A 119 11.53 -1.98 8.93
N PHE A 120 12.85 -2.06 8.73
CA PHE A 120 13.81 -1.12 9.35
C PHE A 120 13.55 0.35 8.97
N LEU A 121 12.83 0.59 7.88
CA LEU A 121 12.42 1.93 7.43
C LEU A 121 11.41 2.60 8.36
N GLU A 122 10.83 1.88 9.33
CA GLU A 122 9.99 2.48 10.36
C GLU A 122 10.79 3.30 11.39
N GLU A 123 12.11 3.12 11.47
CA GLU A 123 12.93 3.89 12.40
C GLU A 123 12.91 5.40 12.01
N PRO A 124 12.77 6.34 12.96
CA PRO A 124 12.59 7.76 12.66
C PRO A 124 13.68 8.38 11.76
N ARG A 125 14.92 7.89 11.86
CA ARG A 125 16.04 8.36 11.02
C ARG A 125 15.79 8.11 9.54
N TRP A 126 15.16 6.99 9.16
CA TRP A 126 14.87 6.66 7.77
C TRP A 126 13.71 7.47 7.17
N GLN A 127 12.93 8.13 8.02
CA GLN A 127 11.82 9.01 7.61
C GLN A 127 12.26 10.47 7.49
N THR A 128 13.27 10.88 8.27
CA THR A 128 13.66 12.31 8.38
C THR A 128 14.98 12.61 7.69
N VAL A 129 16.01 11.79 7.88
CA VAL A 129 17.38 12.09 7.44
C VAL A 129 17.54 12.19 5.91
N PRO A 130 16.86 11.40 5.05
CA PRO A 130 16.98 11.56 3.60
C PRO A 130 16.50 12.92 3.06
N TRP A 131 15.70 13.66 3.84
CA TRP A 131 15.21 15.00 3.52
C TRP A 131 15.84 16.09 4.39
N LEU A 132 16.86 15.77 5.20
CA LEU A 132 17.39 16.72 6.18
C LEU A 132 17.93 18.00 5.55
N LEU A 133 18.57 17.91 4.38
CA LEU A 133 19.12 19.07 3.66
C LEU A 133 18.05 19.89 2.93
N ASP A 134 16.90 19.28 2.64
CA ASP A 134 15.80 19.94 1.94
C ASP A 134 14.45 19.34 2.40
N PRO A 135 13.94 19.73 3.57
CA PRO A 135 12.70 19.17 4.10
C PRO A 135 11.46 19.49 3.25
N ALA A 136 11.47 20.64 2.56
CA ALA A 136 10.35 21.12 1.75
C ALA A 136 10.16 20.28 0.48
N SER A 137 11.21 19.64 -0.02
CA SER A 137 11.14 18.73 -1.18
C SER A 137 10.51 17.37 -0.89
N LYS A 138 10.03 17.11 0.33
CA LYS A 138 9.40 15.83 0.67
C LYS A 138 7.99 15.75 0.08
N PRO A 139 7.72 14.81 -0.84
CA PRO A 139 6.41 14.73 -1.48
C PRO A 139 5.35 14.24 -0.49
N GLN A 140 4.10 14.63 -0.71
CA GLN A 140 2.96 14.20 0.13
C GLN A 140 2.86 12.68 0.24
N GLN A 141 3.08 11.96 -0.86
CA GLN A 141 3.17 10.50 -0.88
C GLN A 141 4.21 9.95 0.11
N SER A 142 5.36 10.61 0.25
CA SER A 142 6.41 10.19 1.17
C SER A 142 5.96 10.26 2.62
N HIS A 143 5.17 11.26 2.99
CA HIS A 143 4.64 11.39 4.35
C HIS A 143 3.67 10.24 4.68
N VAL A 144 2.82 9.85 3.73
CA VAL A 144 1.95 8.67 3.89
C VAL A 144 2.77 7.40 4.00
N LEU A 145 3.81 7.24 3.17
CA LEU A 145 4.71 6.08 3.23
C LEU A 145 5.40 5.93 4.59
N ASP A 146 5.79 7.03 5.25
CA ASP A 146 6.36 6.97 6.61
C ASP A 146 5.40 6.35 7.63
N ILE A 147 4.10 6.61 7.49
CA ILE A 147 3.08 5.97 8.31
C ILE A 147 2.94 4.51 7.88
N PHE A 148 2.93 4.26 6.57
CA PHE A 148 2.70 2.94 6.01
C PHE A 148 3.78 1.92 6.37
N VAL A 149 5.05 2.33 6.46
CA VAL A 149 6.17 1.46 6.84
C VAL A 149 6.09 0.92 8.27
N THR A 150 5.23 1.50 9.12
CA THR A 150 4.97 0.99 10.47
C THR A 150 3.99 -0.19 10.49
N ILE A 151 3.12 -0.30 9.47
CA ILE A 151 2.04 -1.31 9.43
C ILE A 151 2.59 -2.75 9.46
N PRO A 152 3.64 -3.13 8.70
CA PRO A 152 4.24 -4.45 8.83
C PRO A 152 4.65 -4.82 10.26
N GLY A 153 5.15 -3.86 11.05
CA GLY A 153 5.48 -4.08 12.46
C GLY A 153 4.23 -4.33 13.30
N LEU A 154 3.14 -3.59 13.07
CA LEU A 154 1.85 -3.82 13.74
C LEU A 154 1.27 -5.21 13.41
N LEU A 155 1.43 -5.68 12.17
CA LEU A 155 1.02 -7.03 11.75
C LEU A 155 1.83 -8.12 12.44
N GLU A 156 3.12 -7.90 12.65
CA GLU A 156 3.99 -8.81 13.38
C GLU A 156 3.58 -8.91 14.86
N GLU A 157 3.30 -7.77 15.51
CA GLU A 157 2.79 -7.76 16.90
C GLU A 157 1.42 -8.42 17.03
N GLU A 158 0.51 -8.20 16.08
CA GLU A 158 -0.81 -8.83 16.07
C GLU A 158 -0.72 -10.35 16.01
N ARG A 159 0.23 -10.88 15.23
CA ARG A 159 0.49 -12.32 15.16
C ARG A 159 0.89 -12.86 16.53
N HIS A 160 1.77 -12.17 17.24
CA HIS A 160 2.20 -12.61 18.56
C HIS A 160 1.08 -12.55 19.62
N VAL A 161 0.24 -11.51 19.59
CA VAL A 161 -0.95 -11.44 20.46
C VAL A 161 -1.89 -12.62 20.18
N SER A 162 -2.12 -12.95 18.91
CA SER A 162 -2.96 -14.09 18.53
C SER A 162 -2.38 -15.45 18.96
N GLU A 163 -1.06 -15.61 18.87
CA GLU A 163 -0.37 -16.82 19.34
C GLU A 163 -0.53 -16.97 20.86
N GLU A 164 -0.30 -15.90 21.63
CA GLU A 164 -0.49 -15.88 23.09
C GLU A 164 -1.93 -16.24 23.51
N ASP A 165 -2.95 -15.66 22.86
CA ASP A 165 -4.35 -15.99 23.16
C ASP A 165 -4.65 -17.48 22.93
N THR A 166 -4.07 -18.07 21.88
CA THR A 166 -4.25 -19.48 21.53
C THR A 166 -3.60 -20.40 22.56
N PHE A 167 -2.40 -20.04 23.05
CA PHE A 167 -1.73 -20.79 24.12
C PHE A 167 -2.55 -20.78 25.41
N LEU A 168 -3.06 -19.62 25.80
CA LEU A 168 -3.90 -19.51 27.00
C LEU A 168 -5.15 -20.38 26.89
N LEU A 169 -5.87 -20.32 25.76
CA LEU A 169 -7.07 -21.15 25.54
C LEU A 169 -6.81 -22.66 25.65
N ASN A 170 -5.60 -23.12 25.29
CA ASN A 170 -5.21 -24.52 25.40
C ASN A 170 -4.78 -24.94 26.82
N ASP A 171 -4.22 -24.01 27.61
CA ASP A 171 -3.85 -24.23 29.03
C ASP A 171 -5.07 -24.18 29.98
N PHE A 172 -6.19 -23.61 29.51
CA PHE A 172 -7.43 -23.44 30.26
C PHE A 172 -8.24 -24.73 30.51
N VAL A 173 -7.69 -25.92 30.20
CA VAL A 173 -8.31 -27.19 30.57
C VAL A 173 -8.26 -27.46 32.09
N ASP A 174 -7.37 -26.79 32.86
CA ASP A 174 -7.18 -27.08 34.30
C ASP A 174 -7.27 -25.86 35.26
N SER A 175 -7.67 -24.66 34.84
CA SER A 175 -7.76 -23.51 35.78
C SER A 175 -8.85 -22.52 35.40
N MET A 176 -9.70 -22.14 36.36
CA MET A 176 -10.79 -21.17 36.17
C MET A 176 -10.32 -19.83 35.57
N PRO A 177 -11.00 -19.26 34.55
CA PRO A 177 -10.64 -17.98 33.95
C PRO A 177 -10.84 -16.86 34.96
N THR A 178 -9.74 -16.21 35.36
CA THR A 178 -9.79 -14.98 36.15
C THR A 178 -10.28 -13.85 35.24
N PRO A 179 -11.48 -13.29 35.45
CA PRO A 179 -11.98 -12.18 34.64
C PRO A 179 -11.12 -10.93 34.94
N GLY A 180 -10.54 -10.31 33.92
CA GLY A 180 -9.98 -8.96 34.04
C GLY A 180 -8.48 -8.77 33.80
N ARG A 181 -7.70 -9.81 33.45
CA ARG A 181 -6.30 -9.61 33.04
C ARG A 181 -6.23 -9.14 31.58
N GLN A 182 -6.39 -7.83 31.37
CA GLN A 182 -6.20 -7.20 30.08
C GLN A 182 -4.75 -7.44 29.61
N ASN A 183 -4.56 -8.11 28.46
CA ASN A 183 -3.23 -8.37 27.91
C ASN A 183 -2.54 -7.03 27.62
N SER A 184 -1.47 -6.71 28.36
CA SER A 184 -0.72 -5.45 28.23
C SER A 184 -0.18 -5.26 26.81
N ARG A 185 0.16 -6.35 26.11
CA ARG A 185 0.59 -6.35 24.72
C ARG A 185 -0.52 -5.94 23.76
N ARG A 186 -1.73 -6.45 23.97
CA ARG A 186 -2.93 -6.05 23.21
C ARG A 186 -3.20 -4.55 23.37
N VAL A 187 -3.13 -4.04 24.60
CA VAL A 187 -3.32 -2.61 24.88
C VAL A 187 -2.25 -1.76 24.19
N ALA A 188 -0.98 -2.15 24.29
CA ALA A 188 0.12 -1.47 23.62
C ALA A 188 -0.04 -1.45 22.09
N LEU A 189 -0.51 -2.56 21.50
CA LEU A 189 -0.80 -2.66 20.08
C LEU A 189 -1.98 -1.75 19.67
N CYS A 190 -3.08 -1.76 20.42
CA CYS A 190 -4.21 -0.85 20.19
C CYS A 190 -3.78 0.62 20.27
N ASN A 191 -2.96 0.99 21.25
CA ASN A 191 -2.42 2.35 21.38
C ASN A 191 -1.51 2.71 20.21
N SER A 192 -0.71 1.76 19.73
CA SER A 192 0.17 1.96 18.57
C SER A 192 -0.65 2.18 17.29
N ILE A 193 -1.70 1.38 17.05
CA ILE A 193 -2.62 1.55 15.92
C ILE A 193 -3.33 2.91 16.01
N ALA A 194 -3.81 3.29 17.20
CA ALA A 194 -4.45 4.58 17.43
C ALA A 194 -3.51 5.77 17.14
N ALA A 195 -2.24 5.67 17.54
CA ALA A 195 -1.25 6.70 17.24
C ALA A 195 -0.99 6.85 15.74
N GLN A 196 -0.94 5.75 14.98
CA GLN A 196 -0.80 5.81 13.51
C GLN A 196 -2.06 6.33 12.82
N LEU A 197 -3.26 5.95 13.30
CA LEU A 197 -4.52 6.50 12.79
C LEU A 197 -4.59 8.01 12.97
N GLU A 198 -4.18 8.51 14.13
CA GLU A 198 -4.15 9.95 14.41
C GLU A 198 -3.18 10.70 13.50
N LYS A 199 -1.96 10.16 13.27
CA LYS A 199 -1.01 10.71 12.30
C LYS A 199 -1.59 10.74 10.89
N LEU A 200 -2.24 9.65 10.48
CA LEU A 200 -2.83 9.52 9.15
C LEU A 200 -3.99 10.51 8.95
N TYR A 201 -4.81 10.71 9.97
CA TYR A 201 -5.88 11.70 9.96
C TYR A 201 -5.38 13.14 9.94
N ARG A 202 -4.30 13.46 10.66
CA ARG A 202 -3.66 14.79 10.55
C ARG A 202 -3.16 15.04 9.13
N TRP A 203 -2.42 14.09 8.57
CA TRP A 203 -1.98 14.17 7.19
C TRP A 203 -3.15 14.42 6.22
N ARG A 204 -4.30 13.77 6.42
CA ARG A 204 -5.47 13.97 5.56
C ARG A 204 -6.05 15.38 5.65
N TRP A 205 -6.04 15.98 6.84
CA TRP A 205 -6.44 17.39 7.03
C TRP A 205 -5.48 18.33 6.32
N ASP A 206 -4.18 18.13 6.52
CA ASP A 206 -3.13 18.96 5.90
C ASP A 206 -3.20 18.85 4.36
N TRP A 207 -3.31 17.63 3.85
CA TRP A 207 -3.49 17.38 2.42
C TRP A 207 -4.76 18.01 1.87
N GLN A 208 -5.88 17.97 2.61
CA GLN A 208 -7.12 18.64 2.17
C GLN A 208 -6.96 20.15 2.10
N HIS A 209 -6.25 20.74 3.07
CA HIS A 209 -5.99 22.17 3.10
C HIS A 209 -5.13 22.61 1.90
N GLU A 210 -4.06 21.86 1.61
CA GLU A 210 -3.11 22.19 0.54
C GLU A 210 -3.63 21.85 -0.86
N ASN A 211 -4.27 20.69 -1.01
CA ASN A 211 -4.57 20.09 -2.32
C ASN A 211 -6.07 19.91 -2.58
N GLY A 212 -6.95 20.19 -1.62
CA GLY A 212 -8.39 19.95 -1.74
C GLY A 212 -9.06 20.73 -2.87
N GLN A 213 -8.54 21.91 -3.19
CA GLN A 213 -9.01 22.75 -4.32
C GLN A 213 -8.79 22.10 -5.69
N TYR A 214 -7.87 21.13 -5.78
CA TYR A 214 -7.55 20.41 -7.00
C TYR A 214 -8.43 19.17 -7.21
N VAL A 215 -9.36 18.90 -6.29
CA VAL A 215 -10.32 17.81 -6.38
C VAL A 215 -11.72 18.35 -6.66
N ALA A 216 -12.22 18.09 -7.86
CA ALA A 216 -13.58 18.43 -8.25
C ALA A 216 -14.48 17.19 -8.33
N VAL A 217 -15.78 17.40 -8.16
CA VAL A 217 -16.79 16.42 -8.57
C VAL A 217 -17.10 16.68 -10.03
N ASP A 218 -17.11 15.62 -10.83
CA ASP A 218 -17.66 15.69 -12.17
C ASP A 218 -19.20 15.72 -12.09
N ASP A 219 -19.74 16.92 -11.89
CA ASP A 219 -21.18 17.17 -11.70
C ASP A 219 -21.96 17.17 -13.04
N LYS A 220 -21.23 17.16 -14.17
CA LYS A 220 -21.77 17.25 -15.52
C LYS A 220 -20.93 16.41 -16.47
N SER A 221 -21.48 15.28 -16.88
CA SER A 221 -21.13 14.54 -18.10
C SER A 221 -21.19 15.46 -19.36
N SER A 222 -20.22 16.35 -19.54
CA SER A 222 -20.03 17.11 -20.78
C SER A 222 -18.72 16.80 -21.50
N TRP A 223 -17.89 15.93 -20.93
CA TRP A 223 -16.80 15.29 -21.66
C TRP A 223 -17.13 13.82 -21.88
N GLN A 224 -17.65 13.51 -23.06
CA GLN A 224 -17.67 12.14 -23.60
C GLN A 224 -16.37 11.97 -24.40
N PRO A 225 -15.37 11.24 -23.89
CA PRO A 225 -14.35 10.72 -24.77
C PRO A 225 -15.01 9.72 -25.73
N ASP A 226 -14.64 9.76 -27.01
CA ASP A 226 -14.95 8.74 -28.00
C ASP A 226 -14.18 7.42 -27.70
N ASP A 227 -14.19 6.98 -26.45
CA ASP A 227 -13.57 5.73 -26.01
C ASP A 227 -14.66 4.66 -25.84
N PRO A 228 -14.60 3.52 -26.55
CA PRO A 228 -15.54 2.42 -26.38
C PRO A 228 -15.59 1.86 -24.95
N ALA A 229 -14.56 2.03 -24.12
CA ALA A 229 -14.60 1.69 -22.69
C ALA A 229 -15.65 2.53 -21.91
N TRP A 230 -15.97 3.73 -22.38
CA TRP A 230 -16.93 4.65 -21.76
C TRP A 230 -18.38 4.19 -21.93
N ASN A 231 -18.71 3.59 -23.07
CA ASN A 231 -20.04 3.05 -23.34
C ASN A 231 -20.36 1.86 -22.43
N VAL A 232 -19.36 1.06 -22.06
CA VAL A 232 -19.50 -0.05 -21.11
C VAL A 232 -19.72 0.48 -19.69
N LEU A 233 -19.04 1.55 -19.28
CA LEU A 233 -19.17 2.14 -17.94
C LEU A 233 -20.44 3.00 -17.76
N GLY A 234 -21.01 3.54 -18.85
CA GLY A 234 -22.20 4.39 -18.83
C GLY A 234 -23.49 3.66 -18.44
N GLU A 235 -23.61 2.37 -18.71
CA GLU A 235 -24.81 1.58 -18.38
C GLU A 235 -24.93 1.25 -16.89
N PHE A 236 -23.82 1.23 -16.14
CA PHE A 236 -23.81 1.00 -14.69
C PHE A 236 -24.27 2.23 -13.86
N GLY A 237 -24.53 3.38 -14.52
CA GLY A 237 -24.68 4.70 -13.91
C GLY A 237 -26.07 5.17 -13.51
N LYS A 238 -27.11 4.32 -13.49
CA LYS A 238 -28.48 4.76 -13.13
C LYS A 238 -28.77 4.85 -11.62
N ASN A 239 -27.83 4.46 -10.76
CA ASN A 239 -27.95 4.68 -9.31
C ASN A 239 -26.99 5.80 -8.87
N ARG A 240 -27.53 6.80 -8.17
CA ARG A 240 -26.89 8.01 -7.60
C ARG A 240 -25.64 7.82 -6.69
N ARG A 241 -24.87 6.73 -6.80
CA ARG A 241 -23.78 6.35 -5.87
C ARG A 241 -22.35 6.46 -6.43
N LEU A 242 -22.17 6.75 -7.71
CA LEU A 242 -20.85 6.79 -8.38
C LEU A 242 -20.53 8.16 -9.00
N ALA A 243 -20.72 9.25 -8.26
CA ALA A 243 -20.17 10.52 -8.72
C ALA A 243 -18.64 10.38 -8.85
N ARG A 244 -18.11 10.88 -9.97
CA ARG A 244 -16.70 10.73 -10.31
C ARG A 244 -15.89 11.86 -9.69
N LEU A 245 -14.73 11.49 -9.18
CA LEU A 245 -13.72 12.46 -8.78
C LEU A 245 -12.91 12.88 -10.00
N ARG A 246 -12.60 14.17 -10.07
CA ARG A 246 -11.64 14.73 -11.01
C ARG A 246 -10.48 15.30 -10.21
N PHE A 247 -9.28 14.87 -10.56
CA PHE A 247 -8.03 15.44 -10.07
C PHE A 247 -7.44 16.33 -11.17
N ASP A 248 -6.65 17.32 -10.80
CA ASP A 248 -5.85 18.09 -11.78
C ASP A 248 -4.58 17.33 -12.18
N ARG A 249 -4.00 16.57 -11.24
CA ARG A 249 -2.75 15.85 -11.35
C ARG A 249 -2.88 14.42 -10.81
N PRO A 250 -2.19 13.46 -11.44
CA PRO A 250 -2.23 12.08 -10.98
C PRO A 250 -1.65 11.83 -9.59
N VAL A 251 -0.67 12.64 -9.18
CA VAL A 251 -0.07 12.52 -7.85
C VAL A 251 -1.12 12.64 -6.75
N HIS A 252 -2.11 13.54 -6.89
CA HIS A 252 -3.17 13.72 -5.92
C HIS A 252 -4.13 12.54 -5.84
N ALA A 253 -4.45 11.92 -6.98
CA ALA A 253 -5.23 10.67 -6.97
C ALA A 253 -4.46 9.56 -6.24
N ASN A 254 -3.14 9.46 -6.49
CA ASN A 254 -2.29 8.46 -5.87
C ASN A 254 -2.13 8.68 -4.36
N ASP A 255 -1.98 9.93 -3.91
CA ASP A 255 -1.92 10.31 -2.50
C ASP A 255 -3.18 9.83 -1.74
N VAL A 256 -4.37 10.12 -2.30
CA VAL A 256 -5.66 9.68 -1.74
C VAL A 256 -5.78 8.16 -1.71
N MET A 257 -5.34 7.48 -2.78
CA MET A 257 -5.35 6.03 -2.83
C MET A 257 -4.44 5.41 -1.77
N LEU A 258 -3.24 5.95 -1.60
CA LEU A 258 -2.26 5.44 -0.65
C LEU A 258 -2.71 5.69 0.80
N TYR A 259 -3.27 6.87 1.08
CA TYR A 259 -3.93 7.19 2.35
C TYR A 259 -5.01 6.16 2.69
N ASN A 260 -5.92 5.91 1.74
CA ASN A 260 -7.04 4.99 1.96
C ASN A 260 -6.57 3.54 2.12
N ALA A 261 -5.47 3.14 1.46
CA ALA A 261 -4.84 1.84 1.68
C ALA A 261 -4.27 1.70 3.09
N ALA A 262 -3.57 2.72 3.60
CA ALA A 262 -3.07 2.73 4.98
C ALA A 262 -4.23 2.71 5.99
N LEU A 263 -5.28 3.50 5.73
CA LEU A 263 -6.47 3.56 6.56
C LEU A 263 -7.17 2.20 6.63
N MET A 264 -7.37 1.52 5.49
CA MET A 264 -7.94 0.18 5.44
C MET A 264 -7.18 -0.82 6.32
N TRP A 265 -5.84 -0.80 6.30
CA TRP A 265 -5.03 -1.66 7.16
C TRP A 265 -5.22 -1.37 8.64
N LEU A 266 -5.13 -0.10 9.03
CA LEU A 266 -5.24 0.31 10.44
C LEU A 266 -6.65 0.04 11.00
N LEU A 267 -7.70 0.31 10.22
CA LEU A 267 -9.08 0.00 10.59
C LEU A 267 -9.29 -1.51 10.72
N ALA A 268 -8.88 -2.30 9.71
CA ALA A 268 -9.04 -3.75 9.73
C ALA A 268 -8.31 -4.38 10.93
N LEU A 269 -7.09 -3.92 11.24
CA LEU A 269 -6.35 -4.38 12.42
C LEU A 269 -7.07 -4.04 13.72
N LEU A 270 -7.54 -2.80 13.87
CA LEU A 270 -8.23 -2.37 15.07
C LEU A 270 -9.53 -3.14 15.30
N TRP A 271 -10.32 -3.34 14.24
CA TRP A 271 -11.54 -4.15 14.29
C TRP A 271 -11.26 -5.62 14.60
N LYS A 272 -10.11 -6.15 14.18
CA LYS A 272 -9.71 -7.52 14.50
C LYS A 272 -9.27 -7.67 15.97
N ILE A 273 -8.51 -6.71 16.49
CA ILE A 273 -7.88 -6.81 17.81
C ILE A 273 -8.83 -6.38 18.94
N GLU A 274 -9.63 -5.33 18.72
CA GLU A 274 -10.52 -4.75 19.72
C GLU A 274 -11.88 -4.34 19.11
N PRO A 275 -12.70 -5.31 18.62
CA PRO A 275 -13.96 -5.01 17.92
C PRO A 275 -14.94 -4.16 18.74
N SER A 276 -15.00 -4.37 20.07
CA SER A 276 -15.95 -3.67 20.95
C SER A 276 -15.66 -2.18 21.13
N ARG A 277 -14.39 -1.76 21.01
CA ARG A 277 -13.96 -0.38 21.25
C ARG A 277 -13.47 0.31 19.99
N ALA A 278 -13.29 -0.40 18.88
CA ALA A 278 -12.74 0.13 17.64
C ALA A 278 -13.42 1.43 17.21
N GLY A 279 -14.76 1.48 17.13
CA GLY A 279 -15.50 2.68 16.75
C GLY A 279 -15.23 3.90 17.64
N VAL A 280 -15.12 3.69 18.97
CA VAL A 280 -14.78 4.75 19.94
C VAL A 280 -13.34 5.22 19.74
N VAL A 281 -12.40 4.30 19.55
CA VAL A 281 -10.99 4.62 19.30
C VAL A 281 -10.85 5.42 18.00
N ILE A 282 -11.48 5.00 16.91
CA ILE A 282 -11.47 5.68 15.61
C ILE A 282 -11.99 7.11 15.76
N THR A 283 -13.15 7.28 16.38
CA THR A 283 -13.78 8.59 16.59
C THR A 283 -12.91 9.51 17.46
N ASN A 284 -12.29 8.97 18.51
CA ASN A 284 -11.40 9.75 19.37
C ASN A 284 -10.12 10.17 18.64
N CYS A 285 -9.53 9.29 17.81
CA CYS A 285 -8.36 9.65 17.00
C CYS A 285 -8.70 10.77 16.01
N ALA A 286 -9.84 10.68 15.34
CA ALA A 286 -10.30 11.72 14.42
C ALA A 286 -10.52 13.07 15.12
N ARG A 287 -11.13 13.05 16.32
CA ARG A 287 -11.31 14.26 17.15
C ARG A 287 -9.96 14.89 17.52
N ARG A 288 -8.98 14.09 17.95
CA ARG A 288 -7.63 14.58 18.32
C ARG A 288 -6.80 15.04 17.12
N ALA A 289 -7.11 14.53 15.93
CA ALA A 289 -6.48 14.94 14.69
C ALA A 289 -7.14 16.18 14.06
N THR A 290 -8.30 16.63 14.56
CA THR A 290 -8.99 17.80 14.02
C THR A 290 -8.14 19.06 14.23
N PRO A 291 -7.95 19.89 13.19
CA PRO A 291 -7.16 21.11 13.31
C PRO A 291 -7.68 22.04 14.41
N THR A 292 -6.76 22.73 15.08
CA THR A 292 -7.09 23.68 16.15
C THR A 292 -7.70 24.97 15.57
N PRO A 293 -8.38 25.80 16.38
CA PRO A 293 -8.97 27.05 15.90
C PRO A 293 -7.98 28.01 15.22
N GLU A 294 -6.69 27.91 15.52
CA GLU A 294 -5.60 28.68 14.91
C GLU A 294 -5.35 28.30 13.45
N PHE A 295 -5.67 27.06 13.08
CA PHE A 295 -5.57 26.52 11.71
C PHE A 295 -6.91 25.88 11.35
N PRO A 296 -7.92 26.68 10.99
CA PRO A 296 -9.27 26.18 10.86
C PRO A 296 -9.36 25.07 9.81
N ALA A 297 -10.17 24.05 10.13
CA ALA A 297 -10.51 23.00 9.19
C ALA A 297 -11.01 23.62 7.86
N PRO A 298 -10.60 23.08 6.70
CA PRO A 298 -11.01 23.62 5.42
C PRO A 298 -12.54 23.73 5.34
N SER A 299 -13.01 24.87 4.84
CA SER A 299 -14.43 25.26 4.84
C SER A 299 -15.32 24.29 4.06
N SER A 300 -14.74 23.52 3.14
CA SER A 300 -15.46 22.48 2.40
C SER A 300 -14.60 21.22 2.22
N PHE A 301 -15.18 20.08 2.57
CA PHE A 301 -14.75 18.78 2.04
C PHE A 301 -15.57 18.49 0.79
N ASN A 302 -14.93 17.88 -0.21
CA ASN A 302 -15.66 17.32 -1.34
C ASN A 302 -16.62 16.24 -0.81
N PRO A 303 -17.91 16.23 -1.19
CA PRO A 303 -18.88 15.27 -0.67
C PRO A 303 -18.54 13.79 -0.97
N PHE A 304 -17.58 13.53 -1.87
CA PHE A 304 -17.15 12.16 -2.23
C PHE A 304 -15.78 11.77 -1.68
N LEU A 305 -15.12 12.67 -0.95
CA LEU A 305 -13.96 12.38 -0.12
C LEU A 305 -14.31 12.61 1.34
N GLU A 306 -14.35 11.55 2.12
CA GLU A 306 -14.80 11.57 3.49
C GLU A 306 -13.82 12.30 4.41
N ARG A 307 -14.38 12.88 5.46
CA ARG A 307 -13.60 13.52 6.52
C ARG A 307 -12.89 12.46 7.36
N PRO A 308 -11.72 12.78 7.92
CA PRO A 308 -11.10 11.95 8.94
C PRO A 308 -12.10 11.54 10.03
N GLY A 309 -12.25 10.23 10.26
CA GLY A 309 -13.20 9.67 11.23
C GLY A 309 -14.65 9.49 10.79
N ALA A 310 -15.05 9.96 9.61
CA ALA A 310 -16.39 9.68 9.08
C ALA A 310 -16.54 8.20 8.65
N ALA A 311 -15.45 7.60 8.19
CA ALA A 311 -15.38 6.17 7.85
C ALA A 311 -15.12 5.32 9.10
N LEU A 312 -16.12 4.56 9.55
CA LEU A 312 -15.93 3.48 10.53
C LEU A 312 -15.67 2.12 9.85
N SER A 313 -16.21 1.94 8.64
CA SER A 313 -16.09 0.73 7.83
C SER A 313 -14.93 0.84 6.85
N ILE A 314 -14.25 -0.28 6.58
CA ILE A 314 -13.23 -0.37 5.52
C ILE A 314 -13.82 -0.27 4.10
N ARG A 315 -15.14 -0.39 3.93
CA ARG A 315 -15.79 -0.24 2.60
C ARG A 315 -15.71 1.17 2.06
N VAL A 316 -15.78 2.16 2.93
CA VAL A 316 -15.73 3.59 2.56
C VAL A 316 -14.39 3.95 1.90
N PRO A 317 -13.22 3.72 2.54
CA PRO A 317 -11.93 3.97 1.89
C PRO A 317 -11.70 3.09 0.66
N ALA A 318 -12.26 1.88 0.59
CA ALA A 318 -12.20 1.05 -0.63
C ALA A 318 -12.92 1.71 -1.82
N VAL A 319 -14.11 2.29 -1.59
CA VAL A 319 -14.84 3.03 -2.62
C VAL A 319 -14.07 4.27 -3.08
N GLU A 320 -13.45 5.01 -2.16
CA GLU A 320 -12.63 6.18 -2.52
C GLU A 320 -11.42 5.79 -3.37
N VAL A 321 -10.75 4.66 -3.06
CA VAL A 321 -9.68 4.12 -3.90
C VAL A 321 -10.19 3.86 -5.32
N CYS A 322 -11.36 3.26 -5.47
CA CYS A 322 -11.95 3.01 -6.78
C CYS A 322 -12.27 4.32 -7.52
N ARG A 323 -12.80 5.35 -6.83
CA ARG A 323 -13.05 6.66 -7.45
C ARG A 323 -11.77 7.35 -7.93
N ALA A 324 -10.71 7.31 -7.12
CA ALA A 324 -9.42 7.88 -7.48
C ALA A 324 -8.76 7.12 -8.64
N TYR A 325 -8.83 5.79 -8.62
CA TYR A 325 -8.32 4.95 -9.70
C TYR A 325 -9.12 5.09 -11.00
N ASP A 326 -10.44 5.29 -10.94
CA ASP A 326 -11.27 5.53 -12.13
C ASP A 326 -10.78 6.75 -12.90
N TRP A 327 -10.42 7.83 -12.20
CA TRP A 327 -9.80 8.99 -12.83
C TRP A 327 -8.42 8.64 -13.38
N LEU A 328 -7.56 7.99 -12.59
CA LEU A 328 -6.20 7.63 -12.99
C LEU A 328 -6.18 6.75 -14.24
N SER A 329 -7.06 5.76 -14.32
CA SER A 329 -7.12 4.77 -15.40
C SER A 329 -7.36 5.41 -16.77
N ARG A 330 -8.17 6.48 -16.80
CA ARG A 330 -8.51 7.25 -18.00
C ARG A 330 -7.43 8.24 -18.43
N HIS A 331 -6.59 8.66 -17.49
CA HIS A 331 -5.56 9.67 -17.71
C HIS A 331 -4.14 9.07 -17.69
N HIS A 332 -4.03 7.74 -17.88
CA HIS A 332 -2.74 7.06 -17.96
C HIS A 332 -1.89 7.46 -19.19
N HIS A 333 -2.51 7.89 -20.29
CA HIS A 333 -1.81 8.19 -21.55
C HIS A 333 -1.17 9.59 -21.65
N PRO A 334 -1.76 10.68 -21.14
CA PRO A 334 -1.15 12.02 -21.20
C PRO A 334 0.04 12.23 -20.26
N CYS A 335 0.20 11.39 -19.23
CA CYS A 335 1.14 11.63 -18.13
C CYS A 335 2.52 10.96 -18.29
N SER A 336 2.84 10.41 -19.46
CA SER A 336 4.17 9.83 -19.73
C SER A 336 5.29 10.87 -19.86
N ALA A 337 4.97 12.17 -19.86
CA ALA A 337 5.93 13.26 -20.07
C ALA A 337 6.37 14.00 -18.79
N THR A 338 5.76 13.75 -17.63
CA THR A 338 6.07 14.49 -16.39
C THR A 338 6.43 13.57 -15.24
N GLU A 339 7.54 13.94 -14.59
CA GLU A 339 8.32 13.45 -13.44
C GLU A 339 7.59 12.76 -12.24
N ASP A 340 6.29 12.56 -12.27
CA ASP A 340 5.52 12.08 -11.12
C ASP A 340 5.62 10.54 -10.98
N GLN A 341 6.46 10.12 -10.04
CA GLN A 341 6.63 8.74 -9.60
C GLN A 341 5.31 8.13 -9.10
N MET A 342 4.58 7.42 -9.97
CA MET A 342 3.44 6.60 -9.56
C MET A 342 3.91 5.30 -8.91
N CYS A 343 4.40 5.38 -7.67
CA CYS A 343 4.63 4.18 -6.89
C CYS A 343 3.29 3.58 -6.41
N LEU A 344 3.17 2.26 -6.49
CA LEU A 344 2.14 1.46 -5.83
C LEU A 344 0.68 1.61 -6.29
N TYR A 345 0.36 2.30 -7.39
CA TYR A 345 -1.04 2.60 -7.75
C TYR A 345 -1.99 1.36 -7.88
N LEU A 346 -1.48 0.19 -8.27
CA LEU A 346 -2.30 -1.04 -8.31
C LEU A 346 -2.52 -1.69 -6.94
N PHE A 347 -1.65 -1.42 -5.96
CA PHE A 347 -1.73 -2.03 -4.64
C PHE A 347 -3.00 -1.62 -3.87
N PRO A 348 -3.33 -0.32 -3.72
CA PRO A 348 -4.60 0.10 -3.13
C PRO A 348 -5.80 -0.49 -3.85
N LEU A 349 -5.81 -0.52 -5.18
CA LEU A 349 -6.92 -1.07 -5.96
C LEU A 349 -7.13 -2.56 -5.66
N GLY A 350 -6.04 -3.33 -5.54
CA GLY A 350 -6.12 -4.72 -5.15
C GLY A 350 -6.63 -4.94 -3.72
N MET A 351 -6.34 -4.02 -2.80
CA MET A 351 -6.97 -4.02 -1.47
C MET A 351 -8.47 -3.71 -1.56
N ALA A 352 -8.86 -2.67 -2.31
CA ALA A 352 -10.26 -2.29 -2.51
C ALA A 352 -11.06 -3.45 -3.13
N ARG A 353 -10.48 -4.17 -4.10
CA ARG A 353 -11.05 -5.39 -4.68
C ARG A 353 -11.30 -6.48 -3.63
N SER A 354 -10.42 -6.62 -2.64
CA SER A 354 -10.60 -7.60 -1.57
C SER A 354 -11.78 -7.22 -0.65
N VAL A 355 -12.00 -5.92 -0.43
CA VAL A 355 -13.13 -5.41 0.39
C VAL A 355 -14.46 -5.45 -0.35
N LEU A 356 -14.45 -5.07 -1.63
CA LEU A 356 -15.64 -4.96 -2.47
C LEU A 356 -15.93 -6.25 -3.25
N GLY A 357 -15.15 -7.31 -3.06
CA GLY A 357 -15.28 -8.55 -3.84
C GLY A 357 -16.62 -9.28 -3.66
N THR A 358 -17.30 -9.07 -2.53
CA THR A 358 -18.65 -9.59 -2.26
C THR A 358 -19.76 -8.68 -2.78
N ASP A 359 -19.42 -7.48 -3.25
CA ASP A 359 -20.34 -6.51 -3.87
C ASP A 359 -20.32 -6.71 -5.38
N PRO A 360 -21.42 -7.17 -6.02
CA PRO A 360 -21.46 -7.35 -7.46
C PRO A 360 -21.07 -6.07 -8.20
N ASP A 361 -21.63 -4.92 -7.79
CA ASP A 361 -21.40 -3.63 -8.43
C ASP A 361 -19.94 -3.20 -8.29
N GLY A 362 -19.37 -3.37 -7.10
CA GLY A 362 -17.97 -3.01 -6.82
C GLY A 362 -16.98 -3.90 -7.56
N ARG A 363 -17.25 -5.20 -7.65
CA ARG A 363 -16.43 -6.16 -8.40
C ARG A 363 -16.44 -5.85 -9.90
N ASP A 364 -17.61 -5.60 -10.46
CA ASP A 364 -17.77 -5.36 -11.89
C ASP A 364 -17.15 -4.01 -12.29
N TRP A 365 -17.28 -2.99 -11.44
CA TRP A 365 -16.61 -1.70 -11.62
C TRP A 365 -15.08 -1.83 -11.64
N ILE A 366 -14.49 -2.56 -10.68
CA ILE A 366 -13.04 -2.79 -10.64
C ILE A 366 -12.58 -3.60 -11.85
N ALA A 367 -13.33 -4.62 -12.26
CA ALA A 367 -13.02 -5.41 -13.44
C ALA A 367 -12.99 -4.53 -14.69
N ALA A 368 -14.03 -3.71 -14.90
CA ALA A 368 -14.10 -2.79 -16.03
C ALA A 368 -12.93 -1.78 -16.06
N MET A 369 -12.55 -1.21 -14.91
CA MET A 369 -11.38 -0.32 -14.81
C MET A 369 -10.05 -1.01 -15.09
N LEU A 370 -9.92 -2.30 -14.75
CA LEU A 370 -8.70 -3.06 -15.01
C LEU A 370 -8.62 -3.50 -16.48
N ASP A 371 -9.75 -3.84 -17.09
CA ASP A 371 -9.82 -4.35 -18.47
C ASP A 371 -9.73 -3.24 -19.53
N SER A 372 -9.93 -1.97 -19.14
CA SER A 372 -9.80 -0.80 -20.01
C SER A 372 -8.37 -0.60 -20.53
N SER A 373 -7.35 -1.03 -19.80
CA SER A 373 -5.96 -0.94 -20.23
C SER A 373 -5.36 -2.34 -20.45
N PRO A 374 -4.67 -2.60 -21.59
CA PRO A 374 -3.98 -3.85 -21.82
C PRO A 374 -2.88 -4.11 -20.79
N VAL A 375 -2.40 -3.04 -20.14
CA VAL A 375 -1.45 -3.08 -19.05
C VAL A 375 -2.18 -3.70 -17.85
N THR A 376 -3.30 -3.17 -17.39
CA THR A 376 -3.92 -3.62 -16.13
C THR A 376 -4.83 -4.85 -16.26
N ARG A 377 -5.13 -5.26 -17.50
CA ARG A 377 -5.95 -6.44 -17.81
C ARG A 377 -5.41 -7.71 -17.14
N GLY A 378 -6.31 -8.47 -16.52
CA GLY A 378 -5.97 -9.71 -15.82
C GLY A 378 -5.34 -9.52 -14.44
N TYR A 379 -5.11 -8.29 -13.98
CA TYR A 379 -4.64 -8.03 -12.62
C TYR A 379 -5.65 -8.58 -11.59
N GLY A 380 -5.19 -9.46 -10.71
CA GLY A 380 -6.04 -10.07 -9.68
C GLY A 380 -7.12 -11.02 -10.21
N ALA A 381 -7.04 -11.49 -11.47
CA ALA A 381 -8.02 -12.42 -12.06
C ALA A 381 -8.05 -13.81 -11.41
N ALA A 382 -7.01 -14.17 -10.65
CA ALA A 382 -7.03 -15.38 -9.83
C ALA A 382 -8.04 -15.18 -8.68
N ALA A 383 -9.07 -16.02 -8.62
CA ALA A 383 -10.22 -15.93 -7.69
C ALA A 383 -9.88 -15.88 -6.18
N CYS A 384 -8.61 -16.04 -5.80
CA CYS A 384 -8.14 -16.04 -4.41
C CYS A 384 -6.90 -15.16 -4.13
N SER A 385 -6.48 -14.24 -5.03
CA SER A 385 -5.30 -13.41 -4.75
C SER A 385 -5.62 -12.22 -3.85
N SER A 386 -5.68 -12.44 -2.54
CA SER A 386 -5.63 -11.34 -1.57
C SER A 386 -4.31 -10.57 -1.75
N VAL A 387 -4.41 -9.28 -2.03
CA VAL A 387 -3.22 -8.40 -2.08
C VAL A 387 -2.60 -8.32 -0.69
N ALA A 388 -1.30 -8.62 -0.57
CA ALA A 388 -0.55 -8.68 0.69
C ALA A 388 -1.20 -9.49 1.82
N GLY A 389 -2.06 -10.47 1.51
CA GLY A 389 -2.79 -11.23 2.53
C GLY A 389 -3.79 -10.39 3.33
N PHE A 390 -4.16 -9.20 2.87
CA PHE A 390 -5.11 -8.28 3.50
C PHE A 390 -6.49 -8.88 3.76
N ALA A 391 -6.99 -9.77 2.89
CA ALA A 391 -8.28 -10.42 3.05
C ALA A 391 -8.40 -11.21 4.37
N ALA A 392 -7.28 -11.68 4.94
CA ALA A 392 -7.26 -12.34 6.24
C ALA A 392 -7.59 -11.41 7.43
N TYR A 393 -7.66 -10.10 7.19
CA TYR A 393 -7.99 -9.07 8.17
C TYR A 393 -9.37 -8.46 7.95
N ILE A 394 -10.06 -8.84 6.87
CA ILE A 394 -11.43 -8.39 6.60
C ILE A 394 -12.37 -9.17 7.52
N THR A 395 -12.90 -8.51 8.54
CA THR A 395 -13.91 -9.06 9.44
C THR A 395 -15.29 -8.48 9.13
N GLU A 396 -16.36 -9.17 9.54
CA GLU A 396 -17.72 -8.61 9.45
C GLU A 396 -17.84 -7.28 10.21
N ASP A 397 -17.17 -7.15 11.36
CA ASP A 397 -17.14 -5.91 12.14
C ASP A 397 -16.48 -4.76 11.37
N ALA A 398 -15.39 -5.05 10.64
CA ALA A 398 -14.72 -4.07 9.80
C ALA A 398 -15.57 -3.65 8.59
N LEU A 399 -16.38 -4.57 8.03
CA LEU A 399 -17.26 -4.30 6.89
C LEU A 399 -18.53 -3.57 7.30
N ARG A 400 -19.14 -3.94 8.44
CA ARG A 400 -20.47 -3.54 8.88
C ARG A 400 -20.48 -3.23 10.40
N PRO A 401 -19.80 -2.16 10.83
CA PRO A 401 -19.64 -1.83 12.25
C PRO A 401 -20.97 -1.51 12.96
N ASP A 402 -22.01 -1.09 12.23
CA ASP A 402 -23.30 -0.66 12.78
C ASP A 402 -24.26 -1.83 13.09
N VAL A 403 -23.99 -3.05 12.62
CA VAL A 403 -24.95 -4.15 12.76
C VAL A 403 -24.92 -4.77 14.16
N LYS A 404 -23.76 -4.80 14.83
CA LYS A 404 -23.60 -5.46 16.15
C LYS A 404 -23.87 -4.55 17.35
N SER A 405 -23.71 -3.23 17.20
CA SER A 405 -24.08 -2.27 18.25
C SER A 405 -25.60 -2.21 18.47
N ALA A 406 -26.40 -2.46 17.43
CA ALA A 406 -27.86 -2.57 17.54
C ALA A 406 -28.32 -3.90 18.19
N THR A 407 -27.63 -5.02 17.94
CA THR A 407 -28.00 -6.32 18.54
C THR A 407 -27.65 -6.40 20.02
N ARG A 408 -26.50 -5.84 20.45
CA ARG A 408 -26.09 -5.87 21.86
C ARG A 408 -26.91 -4.97 22.79
N VAL A 409 -27.55 -3.93 22.27
CA VAL A 409 -28.51 -3.11 23.06
C VAL A 409 -29.84 -3.85 23.25
N SER A 410 -30.19 -4.76 22.33
CA SER A 410 -31.44 -5.53 22.36
C SER A 410 -31.33 -6.76 23.27
N GLU A 411 -30.16 -7.40 23.35
CA GLU A 411 -29.91 -8.57 24.21
C GLU A 411 -29.63 -8.21 25.68
N GLY A 412 -29.42 -6.92 25.99
CA GLY A 412 -29.26 -6.44 27.38
C GLY A 412 -30.57 -6.23 28.14
N ILE A 413 -31.74 -6.39 27.50
CA ILE A 413 -33.05 -6.05 28.09
C ILE A 413 -34.00 -7.25 28.22
N VAL A 414 -33.72 -8.41 27.61
CA VAL A 414 -34.60 -9.59 27.74
C VAL A 414 -33.77 -10.84 28.02
N GLY A 415 -33.83 -11.31 29.26
CA GLY A 415 -33.13 -12.51 29.69
C GLY A 415 -33.79 -13.83 29.26
N GLY A 416 -32.98 -14.89 29.35
CA GLY A 416 -33.43 -16.25 29.71
C GLY A 416 -33.50 -17.28 28.58
N GLN A 417 -32.53 -18.22 28.59
CA GLN A 417 -32.59 -19.68 28.21
C GLN A 417 -33.17 -20.04 26.81
N THR A 418 -32.68 -20.99 26.01
CA THR A 418 -32.06 -22.31 26.26
C THR A 418 -31.53 -22.85 24.91
N GLU A 419 -30.36 -23.50 24.96
CA GLU A 419 -29.87 -24.71 24.23
C GLU A 419 -29.83 -24.90 22.70
N ASP A 420 -28.68 -25.48 22.32
CA ASP A 420 -28.34 -26.48 21.29
C ASP A 420 -28.36 -26.17 19.78
N SER A 421 -27.16 -26.10 19.17
CA SER A 421 -26.65 -27.15 18.24
C SER A 421 -25.27 -26.86 17.61
N GLU A 422 -24.38 -27.85 17.76
CA GLU A 422 -23.17 -28.30 17.02
C GLU A 422 -22.15 -27.32 16.37
N PRO A 423 -20.82 -27.50 16.63
CA PRO A 423 -19.77 -26.83 15.88
C PRO A 423 -19.30 -27.65 14.67
N SER A 424 -19.51 -27.11 13.46
CA SER A 424 -18.87 -27.60 12.24
C SER A 424 -17.38 -27.23 12.24
N GLY A 425 -16.52 -28.22 12.50
CA GLY A 425 -15.06 -28.08 12.47
C GLY A 425 -14.52 -27.90 11.04
N LEU A 426 -14.11 -26.66 10.70
CA LEU A 426 -13.28 -26.39 9.53
C LEU A 426 -11.81 -26.23 9.95
N ARG A 427 -11.04 -27.30 9.77
CA ARG A 427 -9.57 -27.30 9.88
C ARG A 427 -8.96 -26.50 8.71
N PHE A 428 -8.56 -25.25 8.94
CA PHE A 428 -7.63 -24.56 8.04
C PHE A 428 -6.19 -24.91 8.43
N ARG A 429 -5.61 -25.91 7.75
CA ARG A 429 -4.17 -26.19 7.77
C ARG A 429 -3.45 -25.29 6.77
N GLY A 430 -2.35 -24.68 7.23
CA GLY A 430 -1.62 -23.61 6.55
C GLY A 430 -1.13 -23.93 5.14
N ARG A 431 -1.44 -23.02 4.21
CA ARG A 431 -0.71 -22.72 2.97
C ARG A 431 -0.90 -21.25 2.58
N HIS A 432 -0.36 -20.32 3.36
CA HIS A 432 -0.38 -18.89 3.01
C HIS A 432 1.04 -18.34 2.84
N ALA A 433 1.68 -18.74 1.73
CA ALA A 433 2.87 -18.06 1.19
C ALA A 433 2.99 -18.16 -0.36
N GLN A 434 2.09 -18.87 -1.04
CA GLN A 434 2.28 -19.28 -2.44
C GLN A 434 1.50 -18.50 -3.51
N LEU A 435 0.52 -17.66 -3.13
CA LEU A 435 -0.35 -16.92 -4.09
C LEU A 435 -0.02 -15.43 -4.28
N GLY A 436 0.84 -14.81 -3.46
CA GLY A 436 1.14 -13.37 -3.51
C GLY A 436 2.13 -12.93 -4.60
N ALA A 437 2.85 -13.86 -5.22
CA ALA A 437 4.04 -13.57 -6.03
C ALA A 437 3.72 -13.04 -7.45
N MET A 438 2.60 -13.43 -8.07
CA MET A 438 2.21 -12.90 -9.39
C MET A 438 1.84 -11.41 -9.32
N THR A 439 1.17 -11.01 -8.24
CA THR A 439 0.80 -9.62 -7.95
C THR A 439 2.04 -8.78 -7.66
N LEU A 440 2.99 -9.30 -6.87
CA LEU A 440 4.25 -8.64 -6.56
C LEU A 440 5.12 -8.45 -7.81
N ALA A 441 5.31 -9.50 -8.62
CA ALA A 441 6.08 -9.41 -9.86
C ALA A 441 5.46 -8.41 -10.85
N THR A 442 4.13 -8.33 -10.95
CA THR A 442 3.44 -7.37 -11.84
C THR A 442 3.53 -5.93 -11.34
N ILE A 443 3.42 -5.70 -10.03
CA ILE A 443 3.59 -4.38 -9.41
C ILE A 443 5.04 -3.90 -9.56
N LEU A 444 6.00 -4.78 -9.29
CA LEU A 444 7.42 -4.44 -9.40
C LEU A 444 7.84 -4.27 -10.88
N ALA A 445 7.34 -5.11 -11.81
CA ALA A 445 7.59 -5.01 -13.27
C ALA A 445 7.29 -3.64 -13.85
N ARG A 446 6.38 -2.92 -13.23
CA ARG A 446 5.88 -1.63 -13.72
C ARG A 446 6.50 -0.45 -12.99
N ALA A 447 6.80 -0.59 -11.70
CA ALA A 447 7.69 0.35 -11.01
C ALA A 447 9.05 0.48 -11.74
N ALA A 448 9.55 -0.65 -12.22
CA ALA A 448 10.69 -0.77 -13.12
C ALA A 448 10.55 -0.06 -14.48
N TYR A 449 9.40 -0.19 -15.14
CA TYR A 449 9.12 0.49 -16.40
C TYR A 449 9.14 2.02 -16.22
N VAL A 450 8.56 2.51 -15.12
CA VAL A 450 8.58 3.93 -14.73
C VAL A 450 10.01 4.41 -14.43
N LEU A 451 10.81 3.62 -13.71
CA LEU A 451 12.24 3.94 -13.47
C LEU A 451 13.09 3.93 -14.76
N GLY A 452 12.76 3.08 -15.74
CA GLY A 452 13.42 3.05 -17.04
C GLY A 452 13.22 4.34 -17.86
N SER A 453 12.09 5.02 -17.65
CA SER A 453 11.80 6.31 -18.31
C SER A 453 12.47 7.52 -17.66
N MET A 454 13.03 7.37 -16.44
CA MET A 454 13.77 8.45 -15.75
C MET A 454 15.22 8.63 -16.21
N ILE A 455 15.76 7.71 -17.01
CA ILE A 455 17.20 7.66 -17.35
C ILE A 455 17.49 8.19 -18.77
N GLY A 456 16.64 9.05 -19.34
CA GLY A 456 17.05 9.89 -20.48
C GLY A 456 16.03 10.95 -20.92
N PRO A 457 16.45 12.03 -21.63
CA PRO A 457 17.81 12.50 -21.90
C PRO A 457 18.10 13.81 -21.13
N THR A 458 18.97 13.76 -20.12
CA THR A 458 19.67 14.95 -19.58
C THR A 458 21.16 14.89 -19.89
N LEU A 459 21.49 14.35 -21.06
CA LEU A 459 22.86 14.23 -21.58
C LEU A 459 22.91 14.80 -23.00
N ASP A 460 22.65 16.10 -23.09
CA ASP A 460 23.14 17.01 -24.13
C ASP A 460 23.17 18.42 -23.51
N GLN A 461 24.04 18.60 -22.49
CA GLN A 461 24.61 19.88 -22.06
C GLN A 461 25.81 19.65 -21.15
#